data_AF-A0A3B9MP36-F1
#
_entry.id   AF-A0A3B9MP36-F1
#
_cell.length_a   1.000
_cell.length_b   1.000
_cell.length_c   1.000
_cell.angle_alpha   90.00
_cell.angle_beta   90.00
_cell.angle_gamma   90.00
#
_symmetry.space_group_name_H-M   'P 1'
#
loop_
_entity.id
_entity.type
_entity.pdbx_description
1 polymer ?
#
loop_
_entity_poly.entity_id
_entity_poly.type
_entity_poly.pdbx_seq_one_letter_code
_entity_poly.pdbx_strand_id
1 'polypeptide(L)'
;MRHLFIRNNNIMNLDKSSFVLVLSLSLLGCGEHHANVQTVSRDAVQQSSESKIQNPQTPSPNITPTPELEVTFGKGLKIVPKTVGLENQRRRYKIYVVYPHIEGSKSVGILKLNRRIKDLVTKQYQWPLIPPTKEDLRHYEKWPGVFDSVDLNYDVVLATDQLLSIYFEVYSYGIGAAHSVQQSFTGNFDVRSEKPITLAGLFKPQAKHFNFISSYCLGELSKDHDPIALFSGKACRWRRFVGAADAGR
;
A
#
# COMPACT_ATOMS: atom_id res chain seq x y z
N MET A 1 7.82 45.25 -7.09
CA MET A 1 7.34 44.15 -6.23
C MET A 1 6.11 43.54 -6.86
N ARG A 2 6.23 42.35 -7.46
CA ARG A 2 5.10 41.61 -8.06
C ARG A 2 4.90 40.34 -7.24
N HIS A 3 3.81 40.28 -6.48
CA HIS A 3 3.30 39.04 -5.91
C HIS A 3 2.18 38.52 -6.81
N LEU A 4 2.41 37.36 -7.41
CA LEU A 4 1.39 36.51 -8.01
C LEU A 4 1.93 35.08 -7.94
N PHE A 5 1.36 34.28 -7.05
CA PHE A 5 1.45 32.82 -7.12
C PHE A 5 0.12 32.24 -6.65
N ILE A 6 -0.77 32.01 -7.63
CA ILE A 6 -1.78 30.97 -7.56
C ILE A 6 -1.10 29.71 -8.10
N ARG A 7 -1.06 28.62 -7.31
CA ARG A 7 -0.80 27.28 -7.83
C ARG A 7 -2.02 26.41 -7.56
N ASN A 8 -2.83 26.25 -8.61
CA ASN A 8 -3.68 25.09 -8.81
C ASN A 8 -2.79 23.86 -8.97
N ASN A 9 -3.05 22.82 -8.19
CA ASN A 9 -2.69 21.44 -8.52
C ASN A 9 -3.83 20.56 -8.04
N ASN A 10 -4.70 20.21 -8.97
CA ASN A 10 -5.68 19.13 -8.96
C ASN A 10 -6.28 19.15 -10.38
N ILE A 11 -6.74 18.09 -11.04
CA ILE A 11 -6.89 16.67 -10.81
C ILE A 11 -7.27 16.13 -12.21
N MET A 12 -6.99 14.84 -12.44
CA MET A 12 -7.59 13.91 -13.41
C MET A 12 -8.54 14.46 -14.49
N ASN A 13 -8.23 14.12 -15.74
CA ASN A 13 -9.21 14.05 -16.83
C ASN A 13 -10.37 13.12 -16.41
N LEU A 14 -11.52 13.71 -16.10
CA LEU A 14 -12.81 13.04 -16.03
C LEU A 14 -13.71 13.62 -17.12
N ASP A 15 -14.42 12.71 -17.76
CA ASP A 15 -15.31 12.89 -18.90
C ASP A 15 -16.41 13.94 -18.65
N LYS A 16 -16.77 14.67 -19.71
CA LYS A 16 -17.69 15.81 -19.66
C LYS A 16 -19.13 15.33 -19.52
N SER A 17 -19.71 15.49 -18.33
CA SER A 17 -21.17 15.57 -18.19
C SER A 17 -21.51 16.71 -17.23
N SER A 18 -22.30 17.65 -17.73
CA SER A 18 -22.67 18.92 -17.14
C SER A 18 -23.21 18.80 -15.71
N PHE A 19 -22.63 19.57 -14.78
CA PHE A 19 -23.25 19.85 -13.49
C PHE A 19 -23.28 21.36 -13.26
N VAL A 20 -24.51 21.87 -13.10
CA VAL A 20 -24.82 23.24 -12.71
C VAL A 20 -24.48 23.40 -11.23
N LEU A 21 -23.69 24.42 -10.90
CA LEU A 21 -23.24 24.72 -9.54
C LEU A 21 -24.06 25.91 -9.02
N VAL A 22 -24.96 25.65 -8.07
CA VAL A 22 -25.69 26.69 -7.33
C VAL A 22 -24.88 26.99 -6.06
N LEU A 23 -24.33 28.21 -6.00
CA LEU A 23 -23.75 28.77 -4.78
C LEU A 23 -24.89 29.27 -3.88
N SER A 24 -24.97 28.77 -2.64
CA SER A 24 -25.66 29.46 -1.55
C SER A 24 -24.66 29.86 -0.47
N LEU A 25 -24.55 31.18 -0.32
CA LEU A 25 -23.80 31.87 0.72
C LEU A 25 -24.69 31.93 1.97
N SER A 26 -24.17 31.59 3.15
CA SER A 26 -24.85 31.87 4.42
C SER A 26 -23.82 32.24 5.48
N LEU A 27 -23.81 33.53 5.80
CA LEU A 27 -23.19 34.15 6.98
C LEU A 27 -24.17 34.07 8.15
N LEU A 28 -23.66 33.68 9.32
CA LEU A 28 -24.13 33.95 10.70
C LEU A 28 -23.09 33.24 11.61
N GLY A 29 -22.52 33.77 12.68
CA GLY A 29 -22.83 34.91 13.52
C GLY A 29 -22.62 34.49 14.99
N CYS A 30 -21.69 35.16 15.68
CA CYS A 30 -21.55 35.35 17.13
C CYS A 30 -21.25 34.15 18.08
N GLY A 31 -20.36 34.42 19.05
CA GLY A 31 -20.31 33.69 20.33
C GLY A 31 -18.95 33.65 21.01
N GLU A 32 -18.60 34.70 21.77
CA GLU A 32 -17.57 34.67 22.81
C GLU A 32 -17.99 33.75 23.97
N HIS A 33 -17.05 33.03 24.59
CA HIS A 33 -17.08 32.78 26.04
C HIS A 33 -15.67 32.45 26.58
N HIS A 34 -15.31 33.19 27.64
CA HIS A 34 -14.15 33.01 28.51
C HIS A 34 -14.26 31.74 29.39
N ALA A 35 -13.13 31.06 29.62
CA ALA A 35 -12.72 30.47 30.91
C ALA A 35 -11.25 30.02 30.78
N ASN A 36 -10.29 30.74 31.37
CA ASN A 36 -9.76 30.54 32.73
C ASN A 36 -9.30 29.09 32.99
N VAL A 37 -8.01 28.84 32.77
CA VAL A 37 -7.32 27.66 33.31
C VAL A 37 -6.19 28.15 34.20
N GLN A 38 -6.35 27.86 35.49
CA GLN A 38 -5.36 28.07 36.53
C GLN A 38 -4.08 27.27 36.22
N THR A 39 -2.97 27.98 36.28
CA THR A 39 -1.62 27.44 36.43
C THR A 39 -1.47 26.84 37.83
N VAL A 40 -1.09 25.57 37.90
CA VAL A 40 -0.58 24.94 39.13
C VAL A 40 0.89 24.62 38.96
N SER A 41 1.59 24.90 40.06
CA SER A 41 3.01 24.99 40.29
C SER A 41 3.90 23.85 39.81
N ARG A 42 5.10 24.28 39.42
CA ARG A 42 6.37 23.57 39.57
C ARG A 42 6.57 23.15 41.03
N ASP A 43 7.03 21.93 41.25
CA ASP A 43 8.22 21.60 42.04
C ASP A 43 8.45 20.09 42.04
N ALA A 44 9.65 19.68 41.61
CA ALA A 44 10.47 18.61 42.19
C ALA A 44 11.54 18.19 41.17
N VAL A 45 12.68 18.85 41.29
CA VAL A 45 13.99 18.33 40.89
C VAL A 45 14.27 17.05 41.68
N GLN A 46 14.59 15.96 41.00
CA GLN A 46 15.44 14.95 41.61
C GLN A 46 16.47 14.43 40.60
N GLN A 47 17.72 14.58 41.03
CA GLN A 47 18.97 14.29 40.37
C GLN A 47 19.24 12.79 40.25
N SER A 48 19.82 12.45 39.10
CA SER A 48 20.85 11.44 38.83
C SER A 48 20.89 10.14 39.66
N SER A 49 20.77 9.04 38.93
CA SER A 49 21.70 7.91 39.07
C SER A 49 21.93 7.30 37.70
N GLU A 50 23.10 7.60 37.12
CA GLU A 50 23.67 6.90 35.97
C GLU A 50 23.86 5.42 36.33
N SER A 51 23.08 4.54 35.68
CA SER A 51 23.39 3.12 35.62
C SER A 51 23.78 2.78 34.19
N LYS A 52 25.07 2.51 34.02
CA LYS A 52 25.72 2.12 32.77
C LYS A 52 25.32 0.68 32.44
N ILE A 53 24.16 0.50 31.83
CA ILE A 53 23.76 -0.78 31.22
C ILE A 53 24.36 -0.83 29.81
N GLN A 54 25.41 -1.65 29.65
CA GLN A 54 25.87 -2.07 28.33
C GLN A 54 24.73 -2.78 27.62
N ASN A 55 24.20 -2.12 26.58
CA ASN A 55 23.19 -2.68 25.71
C ASN A 55 23.81 -3.90 24.98
N PRO A 56 23.22 -5.11 25.06
CA PRO A 56 23.67 -6.25 24.27
C PRO A 56 23.67 -5.85 22.80
N GLN A 57 24.79 -6.03 22.11
CA GLN A 57 24.85 -5.92 20.66
C GLN A 57 23.87 -6.94 20.09
N THR A 58 22.70 -6.47 19.65
CA THR A 58 21.77 -7.25 18.86
C THR A 58 22.53 -7.77 17.65
N PRO A 59 22.60 -9.09 17.41
CA PRO A 59 23.20 -9.61 16.21
C PRO A 59 22.47 -8.99 15.02
N SER A 60 23.22 -8.35 14.11
CA SER A 60 22.70 -7.94 12.81
C SER A 60 21.92 -9.12 12.21
N PRO A 61 20.71 -8.91 11.68
CA PRO A 61 20.00 -9.96 10.99
C PRO A 61 20.89 -10.45 9.86
N ASN A 62 21.36 -11.69 10.00
CA ASN A 62 22.00 -12.42 8.94
C ASN A 62 20.91 -12.59 7.86
N ILE A 63 20.99 -11.78 6.81
CA ILE A 63 20.01 -11.82 5.73
C ILE A 63 20.25 -13.12 4.99
N THR A 64 19.55 -14.17 5.39
CA THR A 64 19.44 -15.41 4.62
C THR A 64 19.08 -15.02 3.20
N PRO A 65 19.86 -15.41 2.18
CA PRO A 65 19.55 -15.07 0.79
C PRO A 65 18.12 -15.51 0.52
N THR A 66 17.28 -14.55 0.15
CA THR A 66 15.89 -14.80 -0.23
C THR A 66 15.89 -15.95 -1.24
N PRO A 67 15.14 -17.04 -0.99
CA PRO A 67 15.09 -18.17 -1.91
C PRO A 67 14.79 -17.65 -3.31
N GLU A 68 15.55 -18.16 -4.26
CA GLU A 68 15.57 -17.80 -5.68
C GLU A 68 14.13 -17.78 -6.23
N LEU A 69 13.52 -16.58 -6.24
CA LEU A 69 12.16 -16.28 -6.72
C LEU A 69 12.07 -16.35 -8.26
N GLU A 70 12.94 -17.17 -8.87
CA GLU A 70 12.90 -17.42 -10.30
C GLU A 70 11.74 -18.36 -10.61
N VAL A 71 10.68 -17.79 -11.17
CA VAL A 71 9.52 -18.55 -11.64
C VAL A 71 9.56 -18.58 -13.16
N THR A 72 9.75 -19.76 -13.73
CA THR A 72 9.63 -19.98 -15.18
C THR A 72 8.17 -20.21 -15.56
N PHE A 73 7.72 -19.56 -16.62
CA PHE A 73 6.35 -19.70 -17.14
C PHE A 73 6.32 -19.41 -18.65
N GLY A 74 5.27 -19.81 -19.35
CA GLY A 74 5.19 -19.54 -20.78
C GLY A 74 6.25 -20.30 -21.60
N LYS A 75 6.40 -19.86 -22.85
CA LYS A 75 7.41 -20.35 -23.79
C LYS A 75 8.82 -19.81 -23.45
N GLY A 76 9.32 -20.12 -22.25
CA GLY A 76 10.65 -19.71 -21.79
C GLY A 76 10.72 -18.31 -21.17
N LEU A 77 9.61 -17.77 -20.66
CA LEU A 77 9.66 -16.57 -19.84
C LEU A 77 10.10 -16.92 -18.43
N LYS A 78 10.79 -15.99 -17.78
CA LYS A 78 11.19 -16.12 -16.39
C LYS A 78 10.93 -14.82 -15.63
N ILE A 79 10.44 -14.94 -14.40
CA ILE A 79 10.32 -13.80 -13.48
C ILE A 79 11.62 -13.72 -12.69
N VAL A 80 12.29 -12.58 -12.76
CA VAL A 80 13.55 -12.30 -12.05
C VAL A 80 13.31 -11.11 -11.11
N PRO A 81 13.68 -11.19 -9.83
CA PRO A 81 13.54 -10.06 -8.93
C PRO A 81 14.47 -8.91 -9.34
N LYS A 82 13.97 -7.68 -9.24
CA LYS A 82 14.78 -6.45 -9.30
C LYS A 82 14.61 -5.70 -7.99
N THR A 83 15.72 -5.13 -7.52
CA THR A 83 15.78 -4.44 -6.23
C THR A 83 16.04 -2.94 -6.43
N VAL A 84 15.40 -2.12 -5.61
CA VAL A 84 15.71 -0.69 -5.43
C VAL A 84 16.02 -0.49 -3.95
N GLY A 85 17.27 -0.17 -3.63
CA GLY A 85 17.71 0.23 -2.30
C GLY A 85 18.14 1.69 -2.33
N LEU A 86 17.44 2.56 -1.61
CA LEU A 86 17.78 3.99 -1.49
C LEU A 86 17.81 4.37 -0.01
N GLU A 87 18.86 5.07 0.39
CA GLU A 87 18.97 5.62 1.74
C GLU A 87 19.55 7.02 1.68
N ASN A 88 19.03 7.92 2.51
CA ASN A 88 19.60 9.24 2.66
C ASN A 88 19.49 9.71 4.11
N GLN A 89 20.64 9.81 4.76
CA GLN A 89 20.75 10.26 6.15
C GLN A 89 20.32 11.71 6.34
N ARG A 90 20.65 12.59 5.39
CA ARG A 90 20.29 14.02 5.45
C ARG A 90 18.80 14.25 5.24
N ARG A 91 18.18 13.49 4.34
CA ARG A 91 16.74 13.55 4.04
C ARG A 91 15.91 12.55 4.83
N ARG A 92 16.54 11.78 5.73
CA ARG A 92 15.92 10.82 6.65
C ARG A 92 14.95 9.83 5.98
N TYR A 93 15.36 9.19 4.88
CA TYR A 93 14.58 8.07 4.33
C TYR A 93 15.39 6.79 4.13
N LYS A 94 14.69 5.64 4.15
CA LYS A 94 15.16 4.30 3.80
C LYS A 94 14.11 3.60 2.95
N ILE A 95 14.47 3.20 1.73
CA ILE A 95 13.57 2.56 0.78
C ILE A 95 14.20 1.25 0.35
N TYR A 96 13.48 0.14 0.56
CA TYR A 96 13.86 -1.17 0.09
C TYR A 96 12.69 -1.82 -0.65
N VAL A 97 12.86 -2.01 -1.95
CA VAL A 97 11.78 -2.43 -2.85
C VAL A 97 12.27 -3.58 -3.69
N VAL A 98 11.56 -4.70 -3.66
CA VAL A 98 11.78 -5.86 -4.52
C VAL A 98 10.55 -6.02 -5.42
N TYR A 99 10.75 -6.14 -6.73
CA TYR A 99 9.66 -6.26 -7.69
C TYR A 99 9.99 -7.21 -8.85
N PRO A 100 8.99 -7.82 -9.50
CA PRO A 100 9.23 -8.79 -10.56
C PRO A 100 9.59 -8.11 -11.88
N HIS A 101 10.50 -8.73 -12.61
CA HIS A 101 10.84 -8.37 -13.98
C HIS A 101 10.82 -9.62 -14.86
N ILE A 102 10.11 -9.56 -15.98
CA ILE A 102 9.97 -10.70 -16.88
C ILE A 102 11.07 -10.67 -17.93
N GLU A 103 11.86 -11.74 -18.00
CA GLU A 103 12.89 -11.96 -19.02
C GLU A 103 12.49 -13.13 -19.94
N GLY A 104 13.28 -13.39 -20.98
CA GLY A 104 13.04 -14.49 -21.93
C GLY A 104 12.30 -14.10 -23.22
N SER A 105 11.81 -12.87 -23.32
CA SER A 105 11.23 -12.33 -24.56
C SER A 105 11.60 -10.86 -24.76
N LYS A 106 11.80 -10.47 -26.02
CA LYS A 106 11.98 -9.08 -26.46
C LYS A 106 10.70 -8.50 -27.10
N SER A 107 9.55 -9.17 -26.96
CA SER A 107 8.29 -8.68 -27.51
C SER A 107 7.92 -7.32 -26.92
N VAL A 108 7.28 -6.48 -27.74
CA VAL A 108 6.88 -5.14 -27.33
C VAL A 108 5.94 -5.18 -26.12
N GLY A 109 5.06 -6.17 -25.99
CA GLY A 109 4.17 -6.23 -24.84
C GLY A 109 4.82 -6.72 -23.56
N ILE A 110 5.79 -7.64 -23.58
CA ILE A 110 6.58 -7.96 -22.38
C ILE A 110 7.36 -6.72 -21.90
N LEU A 111 7.92 -5.93 -22.81
CA LEU A 111 8.56 -4.65 -22.45
C LEU A 111 7.55 -3.65 -21.85
N LYS A 112 6.34 -3.54 -22.41
CA LYS A 112 5.26 -2.70 -21.86
C LYS A 112 4.79 -3.21 -20.50
N LEU A 113 4.69 -4.52 -20.31
CA LEU A 113 4.29 -5.15 -19.06
C LEU A 113 5.32 -4.87 -17.95
N ASN A 114 6.61 -5.08 -18.23
CA ASN A 114 7.68 -4.73 -17.30
C ASN A 114 7.66 -3.24 -16.92
N ARG A 115 7.40 -2.35 -17.89
CA ARG A 115 7.23 -0.92 -17.60
C ARG A 115 6.04 -0.67 -16.68
N ARG A 116 4.88 -1.28 -16.93
CA ARG A 116 3.69 -1.13 -16.08
C ARG A 116 3.94 -1.62 -14.66
N ILE A 117 4.57 -2.78 -14.48
CA ILE A 117 4.94 -3.30 -13.16
C ILE A 117 5.86 -2.29 -12.45
N LYS A 118 6.91 -1.82 -13.14
CA LYS A 118 7.80 -0.80 -12.58
C LYS A 118 7.07 0.47 -12.20
N ASP A 119 6.16 0.97 -13.05
CA ASP A 119 5.39 2.18 -12.78
C ASP A 119 4.44 2.02 -11.58
N LEU A 120 3.79 0.86 -11.44
CA LEU A 120 2.94 0.53 -10.29
C LEU A 120 3.71 0.54 -8.98
N VAL A 121 4.88 -0.11 -8.97
CA VAL A 121 5.76 -0.21 -7.80
C VAL A 121 6.39 1.15 -7.48
N THR A 122 6.83 1.90 -8.49
CA THR A 122 7.47 3.21 -8.33
C THR A 122 6.56 4.21 -7.61
N LYS A 123 5.25 4.19 -7.90
CA LYS A 123 4.29 5.05 -7.22
C LYS A 123 4.23 4.84 -5.71
N GLN A 124 4.56 3.65 -5.21
CA GLN A 124 4.47 3.32 -3.79
C GLN A 124 5.57 3.96 -2.94
N TYR A 125 6.75 4.22 -3.52
CA TYR A 125 7.92 4.71 -2.79
C TYR A 125 8.39 6.12 -3.21
N GLN A 126 7.61 6.84 -4.01
CA GLN A 126 7.99 8.19 -4.45
C GLN A 126 7.87 9.26 -3.37
N TRP A 127 6.94 9.10 -2.42
CA TRP A 127 6.63 10.13 -1.44
C TRP A 127 7.80 10.49 -0.49
N PRO A 128 8.68 9.57 -0.02
CA PRO A 128 9.83 9.93 0.82
C PRO A 128 10.93 10.68 0.06
N LEU A 129 10.88 10.69 -1.28
CA LEU A 129 11.86 11.39 -2.11
C LEU A 129 11.56 12.89 -2.22
N ILE A 130 10.35 13.30 -1.86
CA ILE A 130 9.94 14.69 -1.80
C ILE A 130 10.76 15.37 -0.69
N PRO A 131 11.41 16.53 -0.95
CA PRO A 131 12.16 17.23 0.07
C PRO A 131 11.29 17.54 1.30
N PRO A 132 11.80 17.34 2.53
CA PRO A 132 11.03 17.57 3.75
C PRO A 132 10.63 19.04 3.86
N THR A 133 9.40 19.26 4.33
CA THR A 133 8.89 20.58 4.71
C THR A 133 9.51 21.03 6.03
N LYS A 134 9.27 22.30 6.42
CA LYS A 134 9.73 22.78 7.74
C LYS A 134 9.05 22.02 8.88
N GLU A 135 7.83 21.57 8.67
CA GLU A 135 7.05 20.75 9.60
C GLU A 135 7.73 19.39 9.81
N ASP A 136 8.13 18.74 8.71
CA ASP A 136 8.84 17.45 8.76
C ASP A 136 10.17 17.57 9.49
N LEU A 137 10.92 18.65 9.24
CA LEU A 137 12.19 18.91 9.93
C LEU A 137 12.02 19.05 11.44
N ARG A 138 10.92 19.64 11.93
CA ARG A 138 10.64 19.70 13.38
C ARG A 138 10.41 18.30 13.97
N HIS A 139 9.77 17.39 13.23
CA HIS A 139 9.64 16.00 13.66
C HIS A 139 11.01 15.30 13.66
N TYR A 140 11.87 15.56 12.67
CA TYR A 140 13.22 15.00 12.60
C TYR A 140 14.08 15.42 13.81
N GLU A 141 13.94 16.66 14.28
CA GLU A 141 14.62 17.16 15.48
C GLU A 141 14.10 16.49 16.75
N LYS A 142 12.77 16.34 16.86
CA LYS A 142 12.13 15.73 18.04
C LYS A 142 12.50 14.25 18.17
N TRP A 143 12.60 13.52 17.06
CA TRP A 143 12.82 12.08 17.03
C TRP A 143 14.10 11.75 16.24
N PRO A 144 15.28 12.01 16.83
CA PRO A 144 16.54 11.74 16.17
C PRO A 144 16.69 10.23 15.92
N GLY A 145 16.97 9.86 14.67
CA GLY A 145 17.18 8.46 14.27
C GLY A 145 15.96 7.76 13.68
N VAL A 146 14.81 8.42 13.60
CA VAL A 146 13.65 7.93 12.87
C VAL A 146 13.74 8.36 11.40
N PHE A 147 13.30 7.48 10.50
CA PHE A 147 13.36 7.65 9.04
C PHE A 147 11.99 7.41 8.45
N ASP A 148 11.66 8.14 7.39
CA ASP A 148 10.62 7.71 6.46
C ASP A 148 11.06 6.38 5.83
N SER A 149 10.23 5.35 5.91
CA SER A 149 10.55 4.04 5.36
C SER A 149 9.49 3.50 4.42
N VAL A 150 9.95 2.77 3.40
CA VAL A 150 9.10 1.97 2.52
C VAL A 150 9.81 0.64 2.27
N ASP A 151 9.15 -0.45 2.67
CA ASP A 151 9.52 -1.82 2.38
C ASP A 151 8.44 -2.42 1.47
N LEU A 152 8.81 -2.87 0.29
CA LEU A 152 7.88 -3.46 -0.69
C LEU A 152 8.42 -4.79 -1.17
N ASN A 153 7.58 -5.82 -1.11
CA ASN A 153 7.87 -7.14 -1.66
C ASN A 153 6.70 -7.65 -2.52
N TYR A 154 6.90 -8.79 -3.17
CA TYR A 154 5.88 -9.40 -4.00
C TYR A 154 5.88 -10.93 -3.90
N ASP A 155 4.73 -11.51 -4.19
CA ASP A 155 4.53 -12.94 -4.41
C ASP A 155 3.93 -13.19 -5.79
N VAL A 156 4.42 -14.23 -6.46
CA VAL A 156 3.81 -14.71 -7.71
C VAL A 156 2.71 -15.70 -7.33
N VAL A 157 1.45 -15.24 -7.39
CA VAL A 157 0.29 -16.06 -7.02
C VAL A 157 -0.03 -17.07 -8.12
N LEU A 158 0.11 -16.66 -9.38
CA LEU A 158 -0.14 -17.53 -10.54
C LEU A 158 0.74 -17.10 -11.71
N ALA A 159 1.43 -18.04 -12.34
CA ALA A 159 2.18 -17.79 -13.57
C ALA A 159 1.98 -18.97 -14.54
N THR A 160 1.28 -18.69 -15.63
CA THR A 160 0.95 -19.66 -16.68
C THR A 160 1.18 -19.04 -18.05
N ASP A 161 1.03 -19.81 -19.12
CA ASP A 161 1.11 -19.34 -20.51
C ASP A 161 0.04 -18.29 -20.87
N GLN A 162 -1.00 -18.14 -20.05
CA GLN A 162 -2.15 -17.29 -20.32
C GLN A 162 -2.32 -16.16 -19.30
N LEU A 163 -1.97 -16.41 -18.05
CA LEU A 163 -2.26 -15.53 -16.93
C LEU A 163 -1.06 -15.41 -16.00
N LEU A 164 -0.73 -14.17 -15.66
CA LEU A 164 0.19 -13.79 -14.61
C LEU A 164 -0.56 -12.99 -13.55
N SER A 165 -0.51 -13.44 -12.29
CA SER A 165 -1.07 -12.76 -11.13
C SER A 165 0.02 -12.59 -10.09
N ILE A 166 0.26 -11.33 -9.71
CA ILE A 166 1.27 -10.93 -8.73
C ILE A 166 0.57 -10.21 -7.59
N TYR A 167 0.88 -10.61 -6.37
CA TYR A 167 0.49 -9.92 -5.15
C TYR A 167 1.65 -9.06 -4.67
N PHE A 168 1.37 -7.83 -4.27
CA PHE A 168 2.35 -6.88 -3.73
C PHE A 168 1.94 -6.49 -2.33
N GLU A 169 2.92 -6.47 -1.44
CA GLU A 169 2.77 -6.02 -0.07
C GLU A 169 3.70 -4.83 0.18
N VAL A 170 3.16 -3.79 0.81
CA VAL A 170 3.87 -2.54 1.11
C VAL A 170 3.73 -2.26 2.59
N TYR A 171 4.87 -2.13 3.25
CA TYR A 171 4.97 -1.54 4.58
C TYR A 171 5.60 -0.16 4.43
N SER A 172 4.98 0.85 5.04
CA SER A 172 5.54 2.19 5.04
C SER A 172 5.40 2.85 6.40
N TYR A 173 6.34 3.70 6.74
CA TYR A 173 6.31 4.51 7.95
C TYR A 173 6.72 5.93 7.58
N GLY A 174 5.87 6.90 7.93
CA GLY A 174 6.21 8.32 7.82
C GLY A 174 6.60 8.86 9.19
N ILE A 175 7.59 9.75 9.26
CA ILE A 175 7.93 10.35 10.55
C ILE A 175 6.72 11.10 11.13
N GLY A 176 6.60 11.12 12.45
CA GLY A 176 5.45 11.70 13.14
C GLY A 176 4.29 10.73 13.27
N ALA A 177 4.26 9.64 12.49
CA ALA A 177 3.21 8.65 12.58
C ALA A 177 3.33 7.81 13.86
N ALA A 178 2.18 7.45 14.43
CA ALA A 178 2.10 6.58 15.61
C ALA A 178 2.44 5.11 15.29
N HIS A 179 2.21 4.67 14.04
CA HIS A 179 2.47 3.31 13.58
C HIS A 179 2.74 3.30 12.07
N SER A 180 3.25 2.19 11.56
CA SER A 180 3.37 1.94 10.13
C SER A 180 2.00 1.72 9.47
N VAL A 181 1.97 1.86 8.14
CA VAL A 181 0.84 1.53 7.28
C VAL A 181 1.22 0.30 6.47
N GLN A 182 0.34 -0.71 6.49
CA GLN A 182 0.43 -1.88 5.60
C GLN A 182 -0.64 -1.74 4.51
N GLN A 183 -0.22 -1.92 3.26
CA GLN A 183 -1.09 -1.90 2.09
C GLN A 183 -0.75 -3.09 1.20
N SER A 184 -1.73 -3.52 0.41
CA SER A 184 -1.48 -4.51 -0.63
C SER A 184 -2.22 -4.18 -1.90
N PHE A 185 -1.69 -4.64 -3.02
CA PHE A 185 -2.31 -4.52 -4.33
C PHE A 185 -1.93 -5.71 -5.21
N THR A 186 -2.65 -5.90 -6.31
CA THR A 186 -2.37 -7.00 -7.25
C THR A 186 -2.15 -6.49 -8.66
N GLY A 187 -1.28 -7.17 -9.40
CA GLY A 187 -1.11 -7.01 -10.84
C GLY A 187 -1.55 -8.28 -11.55
N ASN A 188 -2.66 -8.20 -12.31
CA ASN A 188 -3.19 -9.32 -13.08
C ASN A 188 -3.03 -9.03 -14.57
N PHE A 189 -2.45 -9.96 -15.32
CA PHE A 189 -2.09 -9.76 -16.72
C PHE A 189 -2.41 -10.98 -17.56
N ASP A 190 -3.07 -10.75 -18.70
CA ASP A 190 -3.17 -11.74 -19.76
C ASP A 190 -1.84 -11.75 -20.53
N VAL A 191 -1.13 -12.87 -20.45
CA VAL A 191 0.19 -13.05 -21.07
C VAL A 191 0.08 -13.14 -22.60
N ARG A 192 -1.03 -13.66 -23.13
CA ARG A 192 -1.24 -13.83 -24.58
C ARG A 192 -1.57 -12.50 -25.25
N SER A 193 -2.44 -11.71 -24.63
CA SER A 193 -2.82 -10.40 -25.17
C SER A 193 -1.93 -9.26 -24.68
N GLU A 194 -1.01 -9.55 -23.76
CA GLU A 194 -0.05 -8.61 -23.16
C GLU A 194 -0.76 -7.39 -22.52
N LYS A 195 -1.93 -7.62 -21.90
CA LYS A 195 -2.81 -6.60 -21.34
C LYS A 195 -3.08 -6.83 -19.85
N PRO A 196 -3.26 -5.75 -19.06
CA PRO A 196 -3.75 -5.90 -17.70
C PRO A 196 -5.20 -6.38 -17.72
N ILE A 197 -5.52 -7.22 -16.74
CA ILE A 197 -6.88 -7.66 -16.45
C ILE A 197 -7.39 -6.78 -15.32
N THR A 198 -8.47 -6.06 -15.57
CA THR A 198 -9.16 -5.26 -14.55
C THR A 198 -10.37 -6.03 -14.05
N LEU A 199 -10.79 -5.78 -12.80
CA LEU A 199 -11.99 -6.40 -12.24
C LEU A 199 -13.20 -6.17 -13.13
N ALA A 200 -13.42 -4.93 -13.58
CA ALA A 200 -14.53 -4.58 -14.47
C ALA A 200 -14.45 -5.31 -15.83
N GLY A 201 -13.24 -5.56 -16.35
CA GLY A 201 -13.02 -6.28 -17.61
C GLY A 201 -13.38 -7.77 -17.56
N LEU A 202 -13.59 -8.34 -16.37
CA LEU A 202 -14.07 -9.71 -16.19
C LEU A 202 -15.59 -9.86 -16.39
N PHE A 203 -16.32 -8.74 -16.46
CA PHE A 203 -17.77 -8.75 -16.54
C PHE A 203 -18.28 -8.14 -17.86
N LYS A 204 -19.51 -8.51 -18.23
CA LYS A 204 -20.19 -7.85 -19.36
C LYS A 204 -20.36 -6.35 -19.06
N PRO A 205 -20.35 -5.48 -20.08
CA PRO A 205 -20.67 -4.07 -19.90
C PRO A 205 -22.01 -3.89 -19.15
N GLN A 206 -22.09 -2.89 -18.27
CA GLN A 206 -23.27 -2.58 -17.43
C GLN A 206 -23.66 -3.65 -16.40
N ALA A 207 -22.92 -4.74 -16.27
CA ALA A 207 -23.12 -5.68 -15.18
C ALA A 207 -22.92 -4.98 -13.83
N LYS A 208 -23.87 -5.16 -12.90
CA LYS A 208 -23.82 -4.63 -11.52
C LYS A 208 -22.87 -5.43 -10.62
N HIS A 209 -21.67 -5.71 -11.12
CA HIS A 209 -20.69 -6.59 -10.48
C HIS A 209 -20.26 -6.12 -9.09
N PHE A 210 -20.12 -4.80 -8.88
CA PHE A 210 -19.85 -4.25 -7.54
C PHE A 210 -20.94 -4.57 -6.53
N ASN A 211 -22.21 -4.43 -6.91
CA ASN A 211 -23.33 -4.76 -6.00
C ASN A 211 -23.31 -6.24 -5.66
N PHE A 212 -23.10 -7.10 -6.66
CA PHE A 212 -23.03 -8.55 -6.46
C PHE A 212 -21.89 -8.93 -5.50
N ILE A 213 -20.67 -8.46 -5.76
CA ILE A 213 -19.50 -8.76 -4.92
C ILE A 213 -19.70 -8.21 -3.50
N SER A 214 -20.17 -6.97 -3.37
CA SER A 214 -20.43 -6.33 -2.08
C SER A 214 -21.48 -7.10 -1.27
N SER A 215 -22.62 -7.44 -1.89
CA SER A 215 -23.65 -8.24 -1.23
C SER A 215 -23.15 -9.63 -0.83
N TYR A 216 -22.33 -10.27 -1.66
CA TYR A 216 -21.70 -11.54 -1.32
C TYR A 216 -20.79 -11.41 -0.09
N CYS A 217 -19.89 -10.42 -0.08
CA CYS A 217 -19.00 -10.16 1.05
C CYS A 217 -19.76 -9.83 2.35
N LEU A 218 -20.80 -9.00 2.27
CA LEU A 218 -21.66 -8.69 3.43
C LEU A 218 -22.37 -9.95 3.94
N GLY A 219 -22.83 -10.81 3.02
CA GLY A 219 -23.41 -12.10 3.37
C GLY A 219 -22.42 -12.99 4.12
N GLU A 220 -21.18 -13.11 3.65
CA GLU A 220 -20.14 -13.89 4.34
C GLU A 220 -19.79 -13.30 5.72
N LEU A 221 -19.56 -11.98 5.82
CA LEU A 221 -19.22 -11.32 7.09
C LEU A 221 -20.36 -11.43 8.12
N SER A 222 -21.61 -11.41 7.67
CA SER A 222 -22.75 -11.54 8.58
C SER A 222 -22.87 -12.92 9.23
N LYS A 223 -22.35 -13.98 8.58
CA LYS A 223 -22.36 -15.34 9.14
C LYS A 223 -21.46 -15.47 10.36
N ASP A 224 -20.36 -14.73 10.39
CA ASP A 224 -19.41 -14.74 11.50
C ASP A 224 -19.90 -13.90 12.71
N HIS A 225 -21.02 -13.18 12.56
CA HIS A 225 -21.63 -12.37 13.62
C HIS A 225 -22.97 -12.92 14.13
N ASP A 226 -23.36 -14.15 13.77
CA ASP A 226 -24.50 -14.80 14.41
C ASP A 226 -24.10 -15.24 15.84
N PRO A 227 -24.59 -14.57 16.90
CA PRO A 227 -24.19 -14.88 18.28
C PRO A 227 -24.56 -16.32 18.66
N ILE A 228 -25.53 -16.93 17.97
CA ILE A 228 -26.00 -18.29 18.22
C ILE A 228 -25.03 -19.33 17.63
N ALA A 229 -24.34 -19.01 16.53
CA ALA A 229 -23.39 -19.94 15.90
C ALA A 229 -22.12 -20.15 16.72
N LEU A 230 -21.64 -19.11 17.42
CA LEU A 230 -20.46 -19.15 18.30
C LEU A 230 -20.62 -20.12 19.49
N PHE A 231 -21.84 -20.31 20.01
CA PHE A 231 -22.12 -21.25 21.10
C PHE A 231 -22.44 -22.68 20.65
N SER A 232 -22.69 -22.89 19.35
CA SER A 232 -23.08 -24.21 18.83
C SER A 232 -21.91 -25.10 18.37
N GLY A 233 -20.65 -24.63 18.50
CA GLY A 233 -19.47 -25.40 18.11
C GLY A 233 -19.37 -25.71 16.62
N LYS A 234 -20.23 -25.14 15.78
CA LYS A 234 -20.15 -25.26 14.32
C LYS A 234 -19.18 -24.21 13.79
N ALA A 235 -17.90 -24.45 14.03
CA ALA A 235 -16.83 -23.64 13.43
C ALA A 235 -17.01 -23.57 11.91
N CYS A 236 -16.81 -22.36 11.35
CA CYS A 236 -16.79 -22.07 9.93
C CYS A 236 -15.79 -23.02 9.21
N ARG A 237 -16.32 -24.12 8.68
CA ARG A 237 -15.57 -25.03 7.82
C ARG A 237 -15.51 -24.37 6.45
N TRP A 238 -14.42 -23.66 6.18
CA TRP A 238 -14.03 -23.26 4.82
C TRP A 238 -14.09 -24.50 3.91
N ARG A 239 -15.17 -24.65 3.14
CA ARG A 239 -15.28 -25.69 2.14
C ARG A 239 -14.27 -25.35 1.06
N ARG A 240 -13.14 -26.06 1.08
CA ARG A 240 -12.19 -26.13 -0.02
C ARG A 240 -12.98 -26.49 -1.28
N PHE A 241 -13.12 -25.56 -2.22
CA PHE A 241 -13.62 -25.87 -3.56
C PHE A 241 -12.56 -26.72 -4.26
N VAL A 242 -12.62 -28.04 -4.04
CA VAL A 242 -11.97 -29.00 -4.92
C VAL A 242 -12.98 -29.29 -6.01
N GLY A 243 -12.74 -28.74 -7.21
CA GLY A 243 -13.55 -29.03 -8.38
C GLY A 243 -13.45 -30.53 -8.68
N ALA A 244 -14.55 -31.25 -8.50
CA ALA A 244 -14.72 -32.57 -9.10
C ALA A 244 -14.84 -32.36 -10.61
N ALA A 245 -13.74 -32.59 -11.33
CA ALA A 245 -13.79 -32.80 -12.76
C ALA A 245 -14.49 -34.13 -13.00
N ASP A 246 -15.70 -34.03 -13.55
CA ASP A 246 -16.51 -35.14 -14.02
C ASP A 246 -15.78 -35.83 -15.19
N ALA A 247 -15.20 -37.00 -14.93
CA ALA A 247 -14.57 -37.84 -15.93
C ALA A 247 -15.64 -38.71 -16.58
N GLY A 248 -16.39 -38.12 -17.51
CA GLY A 248 -17.23 -38.86 -18.44
C GLY A 248 -16.43 -39.33 -19.66
N ARG A 249 -15.86 -40.54 -19.58
CA ARG A 249 -15.87 -41.52 -20.68
C ARG A 249 -15.40 -42.89 -20.23
#